data_AF-A0A1B6HA63-F1
#
_entry.id   AF-A0A1B6HA63-F1
#
_cell.length_a   1.000
_cell.length_b   1.000
_cell.length_c   1.000
_cell.angle_alpha   90.00
_cell.angle_beta   90.00
_cell.angle_gamma   90.00
#
_symmetry.space_group_name_H-M   'P 1'
#
loop_
_entity.id
_entity.type
_entity.pdbx_description
1 polymer ?
#
loop_
_entity_poly.entity_id
_entity_poly.type
_entity_poly.pdbx_seq_one_letter_code
_entity_poly.pdbx_strand_id
1 'polypeptide(L)'
;FEHNDIIINEKTYEGTQGLWRLLTDYDAPKDNLYSEEDLKKYTEILWESDSIYKNNDPSTKKPKSSRGKKYMNLIKPIWEKRIEGSGIRKYSDNKIEYRYIDDLTKLDGIINYIYAQEKAGNNNFLNEKKAIKDFIS
;
A
#
# COMPACT_ATOMS: atom_id res chain seq x y z
N PHE A 1 -16.47 -13.16 -33.99
CA PHE A 1 -16.00 -13.28 -32.60
C PHE A 1 -17.24 -13.39 -31.73
N GLU A 2 -17.69 -14.61 -31.50
CA GLU A 2 -18.55 -14.86 -30.35
C GLU A 2 -17.62 -14.91 -29.13
N HIS A 3 -18.08 -14.35 -28.03
CA HIS A 3 -17.47 -14.34 -26.70
C HIS A 3 -16.63 -13.09 -26.42
N ASN A 4 -17.22 -12.20 -25.62
CA ASN A 4 -16.59 -11.01 -25.02
C ASN A 4 -15.53 -11.40 -23.97
N ASP A 5 -14.97 -12.60 -24.05
CA ASP A 5 -14.18 -13.22 -23.01
C ASP A 5 -12.81 -12.57 -22.88
N ILE A 6 -12.28 -12.62 -21.67
CA ILE A 6 -10.98 -12.05 -21.31
C ILE A 6 -10.01 -13.22 -21.11
N ILE A 7 -8.87 -13.19 -21.78
CA ILE A 7 -7.85 -14.23 -21.69
C ILE A 7 -6.59 -13.64 -21.05
N ILE A 8 -6.18 -14.20 -19.91
CA ILE A 8 -4.98 -13.81 -19.16
C ILE A 8 -4.21 -15.08 -18.82
N ASN A 9 -2.93 -15.18 -19.19
CA ASN A 9 -2.07 -16.35 -18.92
C ASN A 9 -2.75 -17.69 -19.23
N GLU A 10 -3.32 -17.83 -20.43
CA GLU A 10 -4.05 -19.04 -20.90
C GLU A 10 -5.35 -19.37 -20.14
N LYS A 11 -5.73 -18.56 -19.13
CA LYS A 11 -7.00 -18.65 -18.44
C LYS A 11 -8.04 -17.74 -19.08
N THR A 12 -9.20 -18.32 -19.40
CA THR A 12 -10.34 -17.61 -19.98
C THR A 12 -11.35 -17.24 -18.89
N TYR A 13 -11.78 -15.98 -18.90
CA TYR A 13 -12.82 -15.43 -18.05
C TYR A 13 -14.00 -15.02 -18.92
N GLU A 14 -15.21 -15.44 -18.55
CA GLU A 14 -16.42 -15.03 -19.24
C GLU A 14 -16.59 -13.50 -19.25
N GLY A 15 -16.83 -12.95 -20.43
CA GLY A 15 -16.96 -11.53 -20.72
C GLY A 15 -18.25 -10.87 -20.26
N THR A 16 -18.51 -10.79 -18.96
CA THR A 16 -19.72 -10.15 -18.45
C THR A 16 -19.64 -8.62 -18.53
N GLN A 17 -20.79 -7.95 -18.63
CA GLN A 17 -20.84 -6.47 -18.60
C GLN A 17 -20.28 -5.91 -17.28
N GLY A 18 -20.52 -6.58 -16.16
CA GLY A 18 -19.98 -6.18 -14.85
C GLY A 18 -18.47 -6.27 -14.78
N LEU A 19 -17.88 -7.35 -15.29
CA LEU A 19 -16.44 -7.54 -15.35
C LEU A 19 -15.77 -6.52 -16.29
N TRP A 20 -16.36 -6.27 -17.46
CA TRP A 20 -15.88 -5.24 -18.38
C TRP A 20 -15.88 -3.86 -17.73
N ARG A 21 -16.95 -3.46 -17.04
CA ARG A 21 -16.99 -2.20 -16.28
C ARG A 21 -15.87 -2.10 -15.26
N LEU A 22 -15.66 -3.15 -14.45
CA LEU A 22 -14.58 -3.18 -13.47
C LEU A 22 -13.19 -2.97 -14.12
N LEU A 23 -12.97 -3.52 -15.31
CA LEU A 23 -11.71 -3.38 -16.04
C LEU A 23 -11.56 -2.00 -16.69
N THR A 24 -12.59 -1.48 -17.36
CA THR A 24 -12.48 -0.31 -18.24
C THR A 24 -12.84 1.01 -17.59
N ASP A 25 -13.72 1.02 -16.58
CA ASP A 25 -14.17 2.28 -15.98
C ASP A 25 -13.00 2.99 -15.29
N TYR A 26 -12.94 4.31 -15.47
CA TYR A 26 -11.90 5.14 -14.88
C TYR A 26 -12.04 5.26 -13.34
N ASP A 27 -13.29 5.36 -12.88
CA ASP A 27 -13.64 5.38 -11.46
C ASP A 27 -14.06 3.98 -10.98
N ALA A 28 -14.24 3.82 -9.66
CA ALA A 28 -14.84 2.60 -9.12
C ALA A 28 -16.32 2.55 -9.57
N PRO A 29 -16.76 1.51 -10.30
CA PRO A 29 -18.17 1.34 -10.64
C PRO A 29 -19.02 1.25 -9.38
N LYS A 30 -20.29 1.64 -9.46
CA LYS A 30 -21.24 1.44 -8.35
C LYS A 30 -21.48 -0.06 -8.12
N ASP A 31 -21.62 -0.47 -6.87
CA ASP A 31 -21.74 -1.88 -6.44
C ASP A 31 -22.86 -2.66 -7.16
N ASN A 32 -23.93 -1.98 -7.58
CA ASN A 32 -25.04 -2.61 -8.29
C ASN A 32 -24.80 -2.83 -9.80
N LEU A 33 -23.62 -2.46 -10.31
CA LEU A 33 -23.28 -2.57 -11.74
C LEU A 33 -22.41 -3.78 -12.07
N TYR A 34 -22.00 -4.55 -11.05
CA TYR A 34 -21.24 -5.79 -11.16
C TYR A 34 -21.71 -6.78 -10.09
N SER A 35 -21.53 -8.07 -10.33
CA SER A 35 -21.81 -9.12 -9.36
C SER A 35 -20.59 -9.42 -8.47
N GLU A 36 -20.80 -10.10 -7.34
CA GLU A 36 -19.68 -10.57 -6.51
C GLU A 36 -18.71 -11.48 -7.29
N GLU A 37 -19.24 -12.27 -8.23
CA GLU A 37 -18.42 -13.12 -9.09
C GLU A 37 -17.58 -12.29 -10.07
N ASP A 38 -18.11 -11.18 -10.60
CA ASP A 38 -17.33 -10.24 -11.42
C ASP A 38 -16.19 -9.61 -10.61
N LEU A 39 -16.46 -9.23 -9.35
CA LEU A 39 -15.44 -8.68 -8.45
C LEU A 39 -14.34 -9.70 -8.14
N LYS A 40 -14.72 -10.96 -7.95
CA LYS A 40 -13.78 -12.06 -7.74
C LYS A 40 -12.90 -12.29 -8.97
N LYS A 41 -13.49 -12.39 -10.16
CA LYS A 41 -12.75 -12.52 -11.44
C LYS A 41 -11.83 -11.33 -11.68
N TYR A 42 -12.30 -10.11 -11.44
CA TYR A 42 -11.48 -8.90 -11.52
C TYR A 42 -10.29 -8.94 -10.55
N THR A 43 -10.53 -9.36 -9.30
CA THR A 43 -9.46 -9.53 -8.30
C THR A 43 -8.42 -10.53 -8.78
N GLU A 44 -8.85 -11.69 -9.29
CA GLU A 44 -7.93 -12.68 -9.87
C GLU A 44 -7.11 -12.09 -11.02
N ILE A 45 -7.75 -11.42 -11.97
CA ILE A 45 -7.07 -10.78 -13.11
C ILE A 45 -6.00 -9.79 -12.62
N LEU A 46 -6.29 -8.96 -11.62
CA LEU A 46 -5.33 -7.99 -11.08
C LEU A 46 -4.05 -8.64 -10.54
N TRP A 47 -4.19 -9.82 -9.92
CA TRP A 47 -3.07 -10.56 -9.36
C TRP A 47 -2.33 -11.40 -10.41
N GLU A 48 -3.05 -12.08 -11.30
CA GLU A 48 -2.46 -12.91 -12.38
C GLU A 48 -1.69 -12.08 -13.42
N SER A 49 -2.13 -10.84 -13.67
CA SER A 49 -1.48 -9.92 -14.60
C SER A 49 -0.39 -9.05 -13.97
N ASP A 50 -0.12 -9.23 -12.67
CA ASP A 50 0.73 -8.36 -11.85
C ASP A 50 0.34 -6.87 -11.86
N SER A 51 -0.81 -6.51 -12.44
CA SER A 51 -1.21 -5.12 -12.66
C SER A 51 -1.52 -4.36 -11.38
N ILE A 52 -1.69 -5.06 -10.26
CA ILE A 52 -1.84 -4.49 -8.93
C ILE A 52 -0.52 -3.98 -8.33
N TYR A 53 0.63 -4.46 -8.82
CA TYR A 53 1.94 -4.04 -8.35
C TYR A 53 2.41 -2.74 -9.02
N LYS A 54 3.24 -1.98 -8.30
CA LYS A 54 3.89 -0.80 -8.85
C LYS A 54 4.66 -1.21 -10.11
N ASN A 55 4.45 -0.47 -11.20
CA ASN A 55 5.05 -0.73 -12.51
C ASN A 55 4.75 -2.12 -13.10
N ASN A 56 3.69 -2.81 -12.64
CA ASN A 56 3.39 -4.21 -12.98
C ASN A 56 4.54 -5.17 -12.60
N ASP A 57 5.30 -4.84 -11.56
CA ASP A 57 6.46 -5.61 -11.15
C ASP A 57 6.25 -6.16 -9.71
N PRO A 58 5.97 -7.47 -9.57
CA PRO A 58 5.75 -8.09 -8.28
C PRO A 58 6.98 -8.06 -7.37
N SER A 59 8.19 -7.93 -7.93
CA SER A 59 9.43 -7.85 -7.15
C SER A 59 9.47 -6.60 -6.25
N THR A 60 8.77 -5.54 -6.64
CA THR A 60 8.70 -4.29 -5.87
C THR A 60 8.00 -4.46 -4.53
N LYS A 61 7.12 -5.47 -4.39
CA LYS A 61 6.23 -5.69 -3.24
C LYS A 61 5.43 -4.45 -2.82
N LYS A 62 5.24 -3.50 -3.74
CA LYS A 62 4.54 -2.23 -3.51
C LYS A 62 3.29 -2.21 -4.37
N PRO A 63 2.15 -1.69 -3.86
CA PRO A 63 0.96 -1.52 -4.67
C PRO A 63 1.18 -0.44 -5.74
N LYS A 64 0.43 -0.53 -6.83
CA LYS A 64 0.28 0.56 -7.81
C LYS A 64 -0.62 1.66 -7.24
N SER A 65 -0.16 2.27 -6.16
CA SER A 65 -0.94 3.25 -5.41
C SER A 65 -1.20 4.53 -6.21
N SER A 66 -2.40 5.07 -6.07
CA SER A 66 -2.77 6.39 -6.59
C SER A 66 -3.81 7.06 -5.70
N ARG A 67 -4.12 8.33 -5.94
CA ARG A 67 -5.22 9.05 -5.25
C ARG A 67 -6.57 8.91 -5.97
N GLY A 68 -6.62 8.20 -7.10
CA GLY A 68 -7.84 8.05 -7.90
C GLY A 68 -8.90 7.22 -7.18
N LYS A 69 -10.18 7.49 -7.44
CA LYS A 69 -11.30 6.81 -6.77
C LYS A 69 -11.28 5.29 -7.01
N LYS A 70 -10.95 4.85 -8.22
CA LYS A 70 -10.78 3.42 -8.53
C LYS A 70 -9.75 2.75 -7.64
N TYR A 71 -8.60 3.39 -7.42
CA TYR A 71 -7.62 2.83 -6.49
C TYR A 71 -8.15 2.85 -5.06
N MET A 72 -8.59 4.01 -4.57
CA MET A 72 -8.95 4.20 -3.16
C MET A 72 -10.11 3.30 -2.71
N ASN A 73 -11.10 3.10 -3.57
CA ASN A 73 -12.35 2.42 -3.20
C ASN A 73 -12.42 0.96 -3.65
N LEU A 74 -11.67 0.57 -4.69
CA LEU A 74 -11.75 -0.79 -5.27
C LEU A 74 -10.43 -1.56 -5.12
N ILE A 75 -9.33 -1.02 -5.65
CA ILE A 75 -8.05 -1.76 -5.71
C ILE A 75 -7.35 -1.81 -4.35
N LYS A 76 -7.38 -0.72 -3.57
CA LYS A 76 -6.72 -0.62 -2.27
C LYS A 76 -7.27 -1.66 -1.27
N PRO A 77 -8.60 -1.82 -1.09
CA PRO A 77 -9.13 -2.89 -0.26
C PRO A 77 -8.71 -4.30 -0.70
N ILE A 78 -8.65 -4.56 -2.01
CA ILE A 78 -8.18 -5.85 -2.57
C ILE A 78 -6.72 -6.11 -2.17
N TRP A 79 -5.85 -5.11 -2.32
CA TRP A 79 -4.46 -5.20 -1.91
C TRP A 79 -4.34 -5.46 -0.40
N GLU A 80 -4.98 -4.60 0.41
CA GLU A 80 -4.91 -4.65 1.87
C GLU A 80 -5.39 -5.99 2.43
N LYS A 81 -6.47 -6.57 1.88
CA LYS A 81 -6.97 -7.89 2.27
C LYS A 81 -5.97 -9.02 2.01
N ARG A 82 -5.16 -8.94 0.96
CA ARG A 82 -4.14 -9.98 0.66
C ARG A 82 -2.88 -9.80 1.50
N ILE A 83 -2.54 -8.56 1.86
CA ILE A 83 -1.37 -8.25 2.68
C ILE A 83 -1.69 -8.18 4.19
N GLU A 84 -2.96 -8.32 4.58
CA GLU A 84 -3.39 -8.41 5.97
C GLU A 84 -2.68 -9.61 6.64
N GLY A 85 -1.84 -9.34 7.64
CA GLY A 85 -0.92 -10.31 8.25
C GLY A 85 0.57 -10.09 7.95
N SER A 86 0.92 -9.35 6.88
CA SER A 86 2.31 -8.92 6.59
C SER A 86 2.74 -7.66 7.37
N GLY A 87 1.77 -6.95 7.97
CA GLY A 87 1.95 -5.70 8.70
C GLY A 87 2.34 -5.84 10.17
N ILE A 88 2.24 -7.04 10.76
CA ILE A 88 2.90 -7.30 12.05
C ILE A 88 4.39 -7.39 11.76
N ARG A 89 5.08 -6.25 11.83
CA ARG A 89 6.53 -6.25 12.01
C ARG A 89 6.77 -7.11 13.26
N LYS A 90 7.36 -8.30 13.10
CA LYS A 90 8.01 -8.96 14.23
C LYS A 90 8.89 -7.89 14.86
N TYR A 91 8.66 -7.55 16.13
CA TYR A 91 9.59 -6.73 16.87
C TYR A 91 10.95 -7.40 16.70
N SER A 92 11.85 -6.79 15.93
CA SER A 92 13.24 -7.18 15.96
C SER A 92 13.80 -6.54 17.21
N ASP A 93 14.39 -7.34 18.10
CA ASP A 93 15.21 -6.83 19.21
C ASP A 93 16.50 -6.14 18.74
N ASN A 94 16.64 -5.90 17.43
CA ASN A 94 17.67 -5.04 16.87
C ASN A 94 17.54 -3.64 17.48
N LYS A 95 18.44 -3.34 18.42
CA LYS A 95 18.61 -2.05 19.07
C LYS A 95 18.83 -0.98 18.00
N ILE A 96 17.79 -0.21 17.70
CA ILE A 96 17.90 1.02 16.92
C ILE A 96 18.57 2.06 17.84
N GLU A 97 19.71 2.62 17.43
CA GLU A 97 20.52 3.58 18.21
C GLU A 97 19.70 4.75 18.80
N TYR A 98 18.66 5.20 18.10
CA TYR A 98 17.79 6.31 18.53
C TYR A 98 16.99 6.06 19.82
N ARG A 99 17.05 4.86 20.41
CA ARG A 99 16.36 4.54 21.67
C ARG A 99 17.10 4.94 22.95
N TYR A 100 18.37 5.36 22.86
CA TYR A 100 19.16 5.69 24.05
C TYR A 100 19.77 7.08 23.93
N ILE A 101 18.97 8.08 24.29
CA ILE A 101 19.54 9.33 24.81
C ILE A 101 19.96 8.98 26.23
N ASP A 102 21.25 8.73 26.42
CA ASP A 102 21.85 8.40 27.73
C ASP A 102 22.75 9.55 28.25
N ASP A 103 23.01 10.56 27.41
CA ASP A 103 23.75 11.76 27.76
C ASP A 103 23.26 13.01 27.00
N LEU A 104 23.72 14.18 27.46
CA LEU A 104 23.37 15.49 26.90
C LEU A 104 23.96 15.73 25.50
N THR A 105 25.06 15.07 25.15
CA THR A 105 25.70 15.23 23.83
C THR A 105 24.86 14.59 22.74
N LYS A 106 24.30 13.40 23.03
CA LYS A 106 23.35 12.72 22.13
C LYS A 106 22.02 13.45 22.04
N LEU A 107 21.55 14.04 23.14
CA LEU A 107 20.35 14.89 23.12
C LEU A 107 20.53 16.07 22.15
N ASP A 108 21.65 16.80 22.27
CA ASP A 108 21.98 17.93 21.41
C ASP A 108 22.09 17.50 19.93
N GLY A 109 22.76 16.38 19.66
CA GLY A 109 22.87 15.82 18.32
C GLY A 109 21.51 15.51 17.68
N ILE A 110 20.60 14.89 18.43
CA ILE A 110 19.25 14.55 17.95
C ILE A 110 18.42 15.81 17.70
N ILE A 111 18.48 16.81 18.59
CA ILE A 111 17.76 18.08 18.43
C ILE A 111 18.26 18.82 17.17
N ASN A 112 19.57 18.94 16.99
CA ASN A 112 20.18 19.58 15.83
C ASN A 112 19.83 18.84 14.52
N TYR A 113 19.78 17.51 14.55
CA TYR A 113 19.35 16.69 13.42
C TYR A 113 17.88 16.93 13.05
N ILE A 114 16.96 16.89 14.03
CA ILE A 114 15.52 17.17 13.81
C ILE A 114 15.36 18.56 13.19
N TYR A 115 16.03 19.57 13.76
CA TYR A 115 15.95 20.94 13.26
C TYR A 115 16.41 21.09 11.80
N ALA A 116 17.54 20.46 11.44
CA ALA A 116 18.05 20.47 10.07
C ALA A 116 17.07 19.79 9.09
N GLN A 117 16.44 18.70 9.49
CA GLN A 117 15.50 17.96 8.66
C GLN A 117 14.15 18.67 8.50
N GLU A 118 13.61 19.28 9.57
CA GLU A 118 12.39 20.08 9.50
C GLU A 118 12.59 21.29 8.58
N LYS A 119 13.78 21.91 8.61
CA LYS A 119 14.17 22.97 7.64
C LYS A 119 14.23 22.46 6.20
N ALA A 120 14.55 21.19 5.99
CA ALA A 120 14.52 20.53 4.69
C ALA A 120 13.12 20.00 4.29
N GLY A 121 12.10 20.20 5.13
CA GLY A 121 10.71 19.81 4.87
C GLY A 121 10.34 18.38 5.29
N ASN A 122 11.22 17.67 6.03
CA ASN A 122 10.94 16.36 6.59
C ASN A 122 10.44 16.51 8.04
N ASN A 123 9.30 15.93 8.38
CA ASN A 123 8.65 16.13 9.69
C ASN A 123 8.38 14.82 10.47
N ASN A 124 8.92 13.68 10.02
CA ASN A 124 8.58 12.37 10.57
C ASN A 124 9.47 11.97 11.76
N PHE A 125 9.38 12.69 12.89
CA PHE A 125 10.24 12.51 14.08
C PHE A 125 9.50 12.07 15.35
N LEU A 126 8.47 11.23 15.21
CA LEU A 126 7.63 10.83 16.36
C LEU A 126 8.42 10.02 17.41
N ASN A 127 9.35 9.17 16.99
CA ASN A 127 10.10 8.30 17.89
C ASN A 127 11.16 9.09 18.66
N GLU A 128 11.81 10.03 17.98
CA GLU A 128 12.82 10.93 18.53
C GLU A 128 12.20 11.88 19.55
N LYS A 129 11.01 12.43 19.26
CA LYS A 129 10.24 13.26 20.21
C LYS A 129 9.85 12.47 21.47
N LYS A 130 9.51 11.17 21.34
CA LYS A 130 9.27 10.29 22.49
C LYS A 130 10.55 10.04 23.30
N ALA A 131 11.65 9.70 22.63
CA ALA A 131 12.93 9.47 23.29
C ALA A 131 13.43 10.70 24.07
N ILE A 132 13.28 11.91 23.52
CA ILE A 132 13.60 13.17 24.21
C ILE A 132 12.75 13.34 25.46
N LYS A 133 11.44 13.08 25.35
CA LYS A 133 10.53 13.15 26.50
C LYS A 133 10.92 12.16 27.59
N ASP A 134 11.24 10.93 27.21
CA ASP A 134 11.62 9.87 28.15
C ASP A 134 12.96 10.16 28.85
N PHE A 135 13.89 10.88 28.20
CA PHE A 135 15.16 11.30 28.81
C PHE A 135 15.01 12.45 29.82
N ILE A 136 14.07 13.37 29.56
CA ILE A 136 13.87 14.58 30.40
C ILE A 136 12.92 14.31 31.58
N SER A 137 12.07 13.28 31.49
CA SER A 137 11.09 12.91 32.54
C SER A 137 11.73 12.13 33.67
#